data_AF-A0A970WD61-F1
#
_entry.id   AF-A0A970WD61-F1
#
_cell.length_a   1.000
_cell.length_b   1.000
_cell.length_c   1.000
_cell.angle_alpha   90.00
_cell.angle_beta   90.00
_cell.angle_gamma   90.00
#
_symmetry.space_group_name_H-M   'P 1'
#
loop_
_entity.id
_entity.type
_entity.pdbx_description
1 polymer ?
#
loop_
_entity_poly.entity_id
_entity_poly.type
_entity_poly.pdbx_seq_one_letter_code
_entity_poly.pdbx_strand_id
1 'polypeptide(L)'
;MTNPYESPKTPIEPNASPRITARAVGSFVLGALLCAVITFGLAALAGMVVALVETGSYRGVGGMIVSMNAPGVIGPICGGILWAINRRRNRPFAMGAVAFGVGAFLFVGGCLTLMKIG
;
A
#
# COMPACT_ATOMS: atom_id res chain seq x y z
N MET A 1 3.05 43.41 32.31
CA MET A 1 2.04 43.12 31.27
C MET A 1 2.78 43.07 29.94
N THR A 2 2.91 41.90 29.32
CA THR A 2 3.58 41.73 28.02
C THR A 2 2.63 42.12 26.89
N ASN A 3 3.12 42.91 25.93
CA ASN A 3 2.31 43.50 24.87
C ASN A 3 1.81 42.41 23.90
N PRO A 4 0.50 42.24 23.72
CA PRO A 4 -0.08 41.16 22.89
C PRO A 4 0.16 41.32 21.38
N TYR A 5 0.77 42.41 20.92
CA TYR A 5 1.10 42.66 19.51
C TYR A 5 2.60 42.53 19.19
N GLU A 6 3.41 42.04 20.13
CA GLU A 6 4.82 41.77 19.83
C GLU A 6 4.91 40.54 18.92
N SER A 7 5.15 40.78 17.63
CA SER A 7 5.36 39.73 16.64
C SER A 7 6.49 38.79 17.11
N PRO A 8 6.33 37.45 17.05
CA PRO A 8 7.35 36.52 17.53
C PRO A 8 8.71 36.82 16.88
N LYS A 9 9.71 37.22 17.68
CA LYS A 9 11.06 37.59 17.21
C LYS A 9 11.87 36.40 16.67
N THR A 10 11.37 35.18 16.81
CA THR A 10 12.00 34.00 16.25
C THR A 10 11.36 33.69 14.90
N PRO A 11 12.14 33.65 13.80
CA PRO A 11 11.68 33.02 12.58
C PRO A 11 11.11 31.65 12.95
N ILE A 12 9.88 31.36 12.53
CA ILE A 12 9.37 30.00 12.57
C ILE A 12 10.33 29.22 11.68
N GLU A 13 11.25 28.45 12.29
CA GLU A 13 12.12 27.57 11.52
C GLU A 13 11.20 26.74 10.64
N PRO A 14 11.31 26.83 9.31
CA PRO A 14 10.49 26.04 8.42
C PRO A 14 10.90 24.60 8.65
N ASN A 15 10.12 23.93 9.51
CA ASN A 15 10.08 22.51 9.80
C ASN A 15 11.12 21.75 8.98
N ALA A 16 12.34 21.66 9.53
CA ALA A 16 13.52 21.19 8.80
C ALA A 16 13.13 19.96 8.00
N SER A 17 13.03 20.12 6.67
CA SER A 17 12.52 19.08 5.78
C SER A 17 13.23 17.78 6.13
N PRO A 18 12.49 16.70 6.47
CA PRO A 18 13.08 15.51 7.04
C PRO A 18 14.19 15.04 6.10
N ARG A 19 15.44 15.08 6.58
CA ARG A 19 16.60 14.72 5.75
C ARG A 19 16.34 13.31 5.22
N ILE A 20 16.23 13.20 3.89
CA ILE A 20 16.08 11.92 3.21
C ILE A 20 17.39 11.17 3.47
N THR A 21 17.36 10.27 4.45
CA THR A 21 18.50 9.43 4.80
C THR A 21 18.39 8.10 4.06
N ALA A 22 19.52 7.50 3.69
CA ALA A 22 19.53 6.19 3.02
C ALA A 22 18.77 5.11 3.83
N ARG A 23 18.78 5.22 5.17
CA ARG A 23 17.97 4.38 6.07
C ARG A 23 16.46 4.61 5.93
N ALA A 24 16.02 5.84 5.73
CA ALA A 24 14.61 6.15 5.48
C ALA A 24 14.14 5.57 4.13
N VAL A 25 14.99 5.64 3.10
CA VAL A 25 14.70 5.00 1.80
C VAL A 25 14.68 3.47 1.93
N GLY A 26 15.66 2.87 2.62
CA GLY A 26 15.71 1.42 2.83
C GLY A 26 14.50 0.89 3.60
N SER A 27 14.08 1.60 4.66
CA SER A 27 12.87 1.22 5.42
C SER A 27 11.59 1.39 4.60
N PHE A 28 11.50 2.42 3.76
CA PHE A 28 10.40 2.59 2.81
C PHE A 28 10.32 1.42 1.82
N VAL A 29 11.43 1.07 1.17
CA VAL A 29 11.49 -0.06 0.22
C VAL A 29 11.15 -1.38 0.92
N LEU A 30 11.63 -1.58 2.14
CA LEU A 30 11.30 -2.76 2.95
C LEU A 30 9.79 -2.84 3.23
N GLY A 31 9.16 -1.72 3.55
CA GLY A 31 7.70 -1.63 3.76
C GLY A 31 6.90 -1.97 2.52
N ALA A 32 7.32 -1.45 1.36
CA ALA A 32 6.71 -1.76 0.08
C ALA A 32 6.86 -3.25 -0.28
N LEU A 33 8.07 -3.81 -0.13
CA LEU A 33 8.35 -5.22 -0.43
C LEU A 33 7.59 -6.16 0.48
N LEU A 34 7.54 -5.89 1.79
CA LEU A 34 6.79 -6.72 2.73
C LEU A 34 5.30 -6.71 2.40
N CYS A 35 4.74 -5.53 2.09
CA CYS A 35 3.36 -5.43 1.64
C CYS A 35 3.13 -6.22 0.35
N ALA A 36 4.05 -6.12 -0.63
CA ALA A 36 3.97 -6.88 -1.87
C ALA A 36 3.94 -8.39 -1.65
N VAL A 37 4.87 -8.92 -0.85
CA VAL A 37 4.94 -10.36 -0.56
C VAL A 37 3.66 -10.86 0.10
N ILE A 38 3.12 -10.12 1.07
CA ILE A 38 1.86 -10.50 1.73
C ILE A 38 0.70 -10.45 0.75
N THR A 39 0.59 -9.38 -0.04
CA THR A 39 -0.49 -9.20 -1.02
C THR A 39 -0.47 -10.30 -2.09
N PHE A 40 0.69 -10.59 -2.69
CA PHE A 40 0.81 -11.67 -3.67
C PHE A 40 0.62 -13.05 -3.07
N GLY A 41 1.12 -13.30 -1.86
CA GLY A 41 0.93 -14.57 -1.16
C GLY A 41 -0.55 -14.85 -0.87
N LEU A 42 -1.29 -13.86 -0.37
CA LEU A 42 -2.73 -13.98 -0.12
C LEU A 42 -3.53 -14.08 -1.41
N ALA A 43 -3.17 -13.34 -2.46
CA ALA A 43 -3.82 -13.45 -3.76
C ALA A 43 -3.62 -14.83 -4.39
N ALA A 44 -2.41 -15.41 -4.29
CA ALA A 44 -2.12 -16.76 -4.77
C ALA A 44 -2.89 -17.83 -3.98
N LEU A 45 -2.99 -17.70 -2.67
CA LEU A 45 -3.82 -18.57 -1.83
C LEU A 45 -5.29 -18.51 -2.22
N ALA A 46 -5.85 -17.30 -2.40
CA ALA A 46 -7.22 -17.12 -2.86
C ALA A 46 -7.44 -17.75 -4.24
N GLY A 47 -6.49 -17.57 -5.16
CA GLY A 47 -6.51 -18.21 -6.48
C GLY A 47 -6.49 -19.74 -6.41
N MET A 48 -5.68 -20.33 -5.53
CA MET A 48 -5.65 -21.78 -5.31
C MET A 48 -6.96 -22.31 -4.74
N VAL A 49 -7.57 -21.61 -3.77
CA VAL A 49 -8.87 -22.01 -3.19
C VAL A 49 -9.96 -22.01 -4.27
N VAL A 50 -10.01 -20.97 -5.11
CA VAL A 50 -10.97 -20.91 -6.22
C VAL A 50 -10.70 -22.00 -7.25
N ALA A 51 -9.44 -22.26 -7.61
CA ALA A 51 -9.08 -23.31 -8.55
C ALA A 51 -9.46 -24.72 -8.05
N LEU A 52 -9.39 -24.95 -6.73
CA LEU A 52 -9.83 -26.21 -6.12
C LEU A 52 -11.36 -26.37 -6.13
N VAL A 53 -12.10 -25.27 -5.96
CA VAL A 53 -13.57 -25.26 -5.99
C VAL A 53 -14.12 -25.36 -7.42
N GLU A 54 -13.43 -24.81 -8.42
CA GLU A 54 -13.88 -24.77 -9.83
C GLU A 54 -13.58 -26.04 -10.66
N THR A 55 -13.37 -27.20 -10.02
CA THR A 55 -12.99 -28.45 -10.73
C THR A 55 -14.03 -28.99 -11.74
N GLY A 56 -15.18 -28.34 -11.93
CA GLY A 56 -16.25 -28.78 -12.84
C GLY A 56 -16.61 -27.90 -14.04
N SER A 57 -16.19 -26.63 -14.15
CA SER A 57 -16.69 -25.75 -15.23
C SER A 57 -15.73 -24.61 -15.56
N TYR A 58 -15.30 -24.51 -16.83
CA TYR A 58 -14.44 -23.47 -17.43
C TYR A 58 -13.10 -23.18 -16.71
N ARG A 59 -12.23 -24.20 -16.79
CA ARG A 59 -10.82 -24.21 -16.37
C ARG A 59 -10.07 -22.91 -16.65
N GLY A 60 -9.78 -22.14 -15.61
CA GLY A 60 -8.67 -21.17 -15.57
C GLY A 60 -9.05 -19.69 -15.59
N VAL A 61 -10.23 -19.34 -16.11
CA VAL A 61 -10.63 -17.93 -16.25
C VAL A 61 -11.15 -17.34 -14.93
N GLY A 62 -11.90 -18.10 -14.14
CA GLY A 62 -12.38 -17.68 -12.82
C GLY A 62 -11.23 -17.47 -11.82
N GLY A 63 -10.34 -18.46 -11.71
CA GLY A 63 -9.08 -18.34 -10.96
C GLY A 63 -8.18 -17.18 -11.41
N MET A 64 -8.04 -16.92 -12.72
CA MET A 64 -7.31 -15.74 -13.23
C MET A 64 -8.01 -14.43 -12.90
N ILE A 65 -9.32 -14.31 -13.07
CA ILE A 65 -10.06 -13.07 -12.77
C ILE A 65 -10.02 -12.76 -11.27
N VAL A 66 -10.16 -13.77 -10.40
CA VAL A 66 -10.06 -13.58 -8.95
C VAL A 66 -8.63 -13.25 -8.55
N SER A 67 -7.62 -13.96 -9.05
CA SER A 67 -6.20 -13.68 -8.73
C SER A 67 -5.69 -12.37 -9.34
N MET A 68 -6.28 -11.90 -10.44
CA MET A 68 -5.97 -10.60 -11.03
C MET A 68 -6.63 -9.47 -10.26
N ASN A 69 -7.87 -9.60 -9.75
CA ASN A 69 -8.50 -8.53 -8.96
C ASN A 69 -8.10 -8.56 -7.47
N ALA A 70 -7.66 -9.71 -6.96
CA ALA A 70 -7.29 -9.90 -5.56
C ALA A 70 -6.17 -8.96 -5.07
N PRO A 71 -5.07 -8.70 -5.81
CA PRO A 71 -4.04 -7.76 -5.39
C PRO A 71 -4.57 -6.32 -5.28
N GLY A 72 -5.55 -5.95 -6.10
CA GLY A 72 -6.20 -4.63 -6.04
C GLY A 72 -7.00 -4.42 -4.77
N VAL A 73 -7.59 -5.49 -4.21
CA VAL A 73 -8.36 -5.43 -2.95
C VAL A 73 -7.49 -5.69 -1.73
N ILE A 74 -6.64 -6.72 -1.80
CA ILE A 74 -5.75 -7.15 -0.71
C ILE A 74 -4.64 -6.13 -0.47
N GLY A 75 -4.12 -5.48 -1.51
CA GLY A 75 -3.06 -4.47 -1.43
C GLY A 75 -3.39 -3.32 -0.47
N PRO A 76 -4.50 -2.59 -0.67
CA PRO A 76 -4.94 -1.53 0.24
C PRO A 76 -5.18 -1.99 1.66
N ILE A 77 -5.77 -3.18 1.85
CA ILE A 77 -6.05 -3.75 3.17
C ILE A 77 -4.72 -4.03 3.90
N CYS A 78 -3.79 -4.72 3.24
CA CYS A 78 -2.46 -4.98 3.80
C CYS A 78 -1.68 -3.69 4.09
N GLY A 79 -1.69 -2.73 3.17
CA GLY A 79 -1.07 -1.42 3.36
C GLY A 79 -1.66 -0.66 4.55
N GLY A 80 -2.99 -0.67 4.70
CA GLY A 80 -3.71 -0.06 5.82
C GLY A 80 -3.40 -0.72 7.17
N ILE A 81 -3.34 -2.05 7.22
CA ILE A 81 -2.96 -2.80 8.43
C ILE A 81 -1.51 -2.49 8.82
N LEU A 82 -0.58 -2.56 7.85
CA LEU A 82 0.84 -2.27 8.08
C LEU A 82 1.06 -0.82 8.51
N TRP A 83 0.26 0.11 8.00
CA TRP A 83 0.23 1.50 8.45
C TRP A 83 -0.25 1.63 9.90
N ALA A 84 -1.40 1.04 10.23
CA ALA A 84 -1.97 1.13 11.58
C ALA A 84 -0.99 0.62 12.64
N ILE A 85 -0.29 -0.49 12.35
CA ILE A 85 0.69 -1.12 13.24
C ILE A 85 1.98 -0.30 13.30
N ASN A 86 2.54 0.11 12.16
CA ASN A 86 3.90 0.65 12.12
C ASN A 86 4.02 2.18 12.09
N ARG A 87 2.93 2.94 11.89
CA ARG A 87 3.00 4.41 11.75
C ARG A 87 3.65 5.13 12.93
N ARG A 88 3.54 4.57 14.15
CA ARG A 88 4.12 5.15 15.38
C ARG A 88 5.58 4.77 15.60
N ARG A 89 6.02 3.64 15.04
CA ARG A 89 7.34 3.04 15.31
C ARG A 89 8.31 3.24 14.15
N ASN A 90 7.82 3.15 12.92
CA ASN A 90 8.60 3.29 11.70
C ASN A 90 7.73 3.89 10.58
N ARG A 91 7.57 5.21 10.61
CA ARG A 91 6.78 5.97 9.64
C ARG A 91 7.21 5.76 8.18
N PRO A 92 8.52 5.77 7.79
CA PRO A 92 8.91 5.54 6.41
C PRO A 92 8.55 4.14 5.91
N PHE A 93 8.67 3.11 6.76
CA PHE A 93 8.19 1.76 6.44
C PHE A 93 6.68 1.73 6.19
N ALA A 94 5.90 2.34 7.09
CA ALA A 94 4.45 2.42 6.96
C ALA A 94 4.05 3.15 5.67
N MET A 95 4.73 4.23 5.31
CA MET A 95 4.53 4.96 4.06
C MET A 95 4.80 4.07 2.83
N GLY A 96 5.86 3.26 2.87
CA GLY A 96 6.17 2.31 1.79
C GLY A 96 5.09 1.26 1.59
N ALA A 97 4.57 0.69 2.68
CA ALA A 97 3.48 -0.28 2.63
C ALA A 97 2.18 0.31 2.04
N VAL A 98 1.82 1.54 2.43
CA VAL A 98 0.65 2.23 1.89
C VAL A 98 0.86 2.61 0.43
N ALA A 99 2.05 3.10 0.06
CA ALA A 99 2.37 3.44 -1.32
C ALA A 99 2.23 2.23 -2.25
N PHE A 100 2.71 1.05 -1.82
CA PHE A 100 2.47 -0.18 -2.56
C PHE A 100 0.98 -0.54 -2.60
N GLY A 101 0.27 -0.52 -1.47
CA GLY A 101 -1.15 -0.89 -1.43
C GLY A 101 -2.03 -0.03 -2.34
N VAL A 102 -1.80 1.29 -2.36
CA VAL A 102 -2.47 2.23 -3.27
C VAL A 102 -2.04 1.98 -4.72
N GLY A 103 -0.75 1.77 -4.97
CA GLY A 103 -0.24 1.44 -6.29
C GLY A 103 -0.85 0.15 -6.86
N ALA A 104 -0.99 -0.88 -6.03
CA ALA A 104 -1.64 -2.14 -6.38
C ALA A 104 -3.12 -1.93 -6.73
N PHE A 105 -3.85 -1.14 -5.94
CA PHE A 105 -5.25 -0.80 -6.26
C PHE A 105 -5.39 -0.01 -7.56
N LEU A 106 -4.55 0.99 -7.80
CA LEU A 106 -4.63 1.80 -9.01
C LEU A 106 -4.21 1.01 -10.25
N PHE A 107 -3.13 0.25 -10.17
CA PHE A 107 -2.62 -0.54 -11.29
C PHE A 107 -3.56 -1.70 -11.62
N VAL A 108 -4.06 -2.39 -10.61
CA VAL A 108 -4.90 -3.57 -10.83
C VAL A 108 -6.37 -3.19 -10.96
N GLY A 109 -6.89 -2.45 -9.99
CA GLY A 109 -8.28 -1.99 -9.99
C GLY A 109 -8.57 -1.00 -11.11
N GLY A 110 -7.67 -0.05 -11.36
CA GLY A 110 -7.83 0.98 -12.40
C GLY A 110 -7.56 0.48 -13.83
N CYS A 111 -6.49 -0.27 -14.08
CA CYS A 111 -6.20 -0.75 -15.44
C CYS A 111 -7.12 -1.89 -15.89
N LEU A 112 -7.59 -2.77 -14.99
CA LEU A 112 -8.49 -3.87 -15.37
C LEU A 112 -9.95 -3.44 -15.54
N THR A 113 -10.43 -2.44 -14.77
CA THR A 113 -11.78 -1.89 -15.02
C THR A 113 -11.84 -1.14 -16.35
N LEU A 114 -10.78 -0.43 -16.73
CA LEU A 114 -10.68 0.24 -18.04
C LEU A 114 -10.62 -0.76 -19.21
N MET A 115 -9.88 -1.87 -19.10
CA MET A 115 -9.84 -2.90 -20.16
C MET A 115 -11.16 -3.65 -20.35
N LYS A 116 -12.03 -3.69 -19.34
CA LYS A 116 -13.29 -4.45 -19.42
C LYS A 116 -14.46 -3.64 -20.00
N ILE A 117 -14.26 -2.34 -20.23
CA ILE A 117 -15.25 -1.40 -20.78
C ILE A 117 -14.92 -1.03 -22.24
N GLY A 118 -13.76 -1.44 -22.76
CA GLY A 118 -13.31 -1.21 -24.14
C GLY A 118 -13.70 -2.31 -25.11
#